data_AF-A0A8T7GV43-F1
#
_entry.id   AF-A0A8T7GV43-F1
#
_cell.length_a   1.000
_cell.length_b   1.000
_cell.length_c   1.000
_cell.angle_alpha   90.00
_cell.angle_beta   90.00
_cell.angle_gamma   90.00
#
_symmetry.space_group_name_H-M   'P 1'
#
loop_
_entity.id
_entity.type
_entity.pdbx_description
1 polymer ?
#
loop_
_entity_poly.entity_id
_entity_poly.type
_entity_poly.pdbx_seq_one_letter_code
_entity_poly.pdbx_strand_id
1 'polypeptide(L)'
;MPRRKRNPFTCPICGTRAEPKKTWQLVSPFPDSKGRITVTIMGSFECPKCGHKWRGVVSKLKVGGASETTSSGSGGEPAREEGPVFEIDIDEE
;
A
#
# COMPACT_ATOMS: atom_id res chain seq x y z
N MET A 1 -4.72 -18.93 18.17
CA MET A 1 -3.66 -17.91 18.33
C MET A 1 -3.56 -17.06 17.06
N PRO A 2 -3.66 -15.73 17.11
CA PRO A 2 -3.51 -14.88 15.93
C PRO A 2 -2.05 -14.92 15.43
N ARG A 3 -1.84 -15.32 14.17
CA ARG A 3 -0.49 -15.29 13.57
C ARG A 3 -0.02 -13.83 13.51
N ARG A 4 1.12 -13.52 14.16
CA ARG A 4 1.77 -12.21 14.05
C ARG A 4 1.97 -11.90 12.56
N LYS A 5 1.46 -10.76 12.10
CA LYS A 5 1.66 -10.29 10.73
C LYS A 5 3.16 -10.05 10.54
N ARG A 6 3.84 -10.94 9.80
CA ARG A 6 5.26 -10.80 9.48
C ARG A 6 5.41 -9.66 8.48
N ASN A 7 6.44 -8.82 8.66
CA ASN A 7 6.71 -7.72 7.74
C ASN A 7 6.90 -8.26 6.31
N PRO A 8 6.14 -7.76 5.33
CA PRO A 8 6.15 -8.28 3.96
C PRO A 8 7.48 -8.03 3.24
N PHE A 9 8.24 -7.02 3.68
CA PHE A 9 9.55 -6.65 3.14
C PHE A 9 10.70 -7.52 3.65
N THR A 10 10.46 -8.42 4.60
CA THR A 10 11.52 -9.23 5.22
C THR A 10 11.48 -10.65 4.67
N CYS A 11 12.62 -11.13 4.16
CA CYS A 11 12.75 -12.48 3.66
C CYS A 11 12.41 -13.50 4.77
N PRO A 12 11.48 -14.45 4.52
CA PRO A 12 11.07 -15.42 5.53
C PRO A 12 12.15 -16.46 5.87
N ILE A 13 13.21 -16.56 5.04
CA ILE A 13 14.30 -17.53 5.20
C ILE A 13 15.50 -16.89 5.90
N CYS A 14 16.06 -15.83 5.34
CA CYS A 14 17.33 -15.26 5.83
C CYS A 14 17.19 -13.92 6.57
N GLY A 15 15.97 -13.37 6.69
CA GLY A 15 15.70 -12.11 7.39
C GLY A 15 16.17 -10.84 6.67
N THR A 16 16.73 -10.95 5.47
CA THR A 16 17.16 -9.78 4.67
C THR A 16 15.96 -8.99 4.17
N ARG A 17 16.04 -7.65 4.23
CA ARG A 17 15.02 -6.77 3.67
C ARG A 17 15.14 -6.71 2.15
N ALA A 18 14.03 -6.83 1.44
CA ALA A 18 13.97 -6.75 -0.01
C ALA A 18 12.86 -5.80 -0.47
N GLU A 19 13.08 -5.19 -1.62
CA GLU A 19 12.12 -4.33 -2.29
C GLU A 19 11.26 -5.14 -3.28
N PRO A 20 10.01 -4.70 -3.53
CA PRO A 20 9.13 -5.42 -4.44
C PRO A 20 9.62 -5.26 -5.89
N LYS A 21 9.85 -6.38 -6.57
CA LYS A 21 10.26 -6.42 -7.98
C LYS A 21 9.13 -6.07 -8.96
N LYS A 22 7.91 -6.48 -8.61
CA LYS A 22 6.69 -6.19 -9.37
C LYS A 22 5.55 -5.97 -8.40
N THR A 23 4.72 -4.97 -8.67
CA THR A 23 3.51 -4.70 -7.91
C THR A 23 2.29 -4.77 -8.81
N TRP A 24 1.19 -5.28 -8.27
CA TRP A 24 -0.11 -5.26 -8.95
C TRP A 24 -1.21 -4.92 -7.95
N GLN A 25 -2.30 -4.37 -8.47
CA GLN A 25 -3.44 -3.94 -7.67
C GLN A 25 -4.50 -5.05 -7.66
N LEU A 26 -5.07 -5.29 -6.48
CA LEU A 26 -6.23 -6.15 -6.29
C LEU A 26 -7.36 -5.26 -5.76
N VAL A 27 -8.37 -5.03 -6.59
CA VAL A 27 -9.53 -4.22 -6.24
C VAL A 27 -10.62 -5.12 -5.66
N SER A 28 -11.15 -4.77 -4.49
CA SER A 28 -12.27 -5.50 -3.91
C SER A 28 -13.54 -5.26 -4.74
N PRO A 29 -14.26 -6.32 -5.15
CA PRO A 29 -15.45 -6.18 -6.00
C PRO A 29 -16.65 -5.59 -5.25
N PHE A 30 -16.65 -5.63 -3.92
CA PHE A 30 -17.71 -5.07 -3.10
C PHE A 30 -17.21 -3.86 -2.30
N PRO A 31 -17.98 -2.77 -2.23
CA PRO A 31 -17.67 -1.66 -1.35
C PRO A 31 -17.87 -2.06 0.12
N ASP A 32 -17.01 -1.53 0.99
CA ASP A 32 -17.10 -1.62 2.45
C ASP A 32 -18.41 -0.97 2.95
N SER A 33 -18.86 -1.22 4.18
CA SER A 33 -20.12 -0.63 4.72
C SER A 33 -20.21 0.90 4.64
N LYS A 34 -19.08 1.58 4.43
CA LYS A 34 -19.00 3.04 4.23
C LYS A 34 -18.92 3.45 2.74
N GLY A 35 -19.26 2.56 1.80
CA GLY A 35 -19.21 2.81 0.36
C GLY A 35 -17.80 2.88 -0.23
N ARG A 36 -16.78 2.33 0.45
CA ARG A 36 -15.37 2.49 0.07
C ARG A 36 -14.84 1.25 -0.61
N ILE A 37 -14.18 1.41 -1.73
CA ILE A 37 -13.51 0.33 -2.46
C ILE A 37 -12.12 0.13 -1.86
N THR A 38 -11.81 -1.10 -1.46
CA THR A 38 -10.46 -1.42 -0.97
C THR A 38 -9.59 -1.86 -2.15
N VAL A 39 -8.54 -1.08 -2.43
CA VAL A 39 -7.48 -1.41 -3.38
C VAL A 39 -6.28 -1.93 -2.59
N THR A 40 -5.96 -3.21 -2.75
CA THR A 40 -4.77 -3.81 -2.13
C THR A 40 -3.63 -3.86 -3.13
N ILE A 41 -2.53 -3.18 -2.81
CA ILE A 41 -1.29 -3.27 -3.58
C ILE A 41 -0.53 -4.51 -3.10
N MET A 42 -0.40 -5.48 -3.98
CA MET A 42 0.38 -6.69 -3.77
C MET A 42 1.74 -6.53 -4.45
N GLY A 43 2.77 -7.13 -3.88
CA GLY A 43 4.12 -7.14 -4.42
C GLY A 43 4.70 -8.55 -4.48
N SER A 44 5.49 -8.83 -5.52
CA SER A 44 6.40 -9.96 -5.56
C SER A 44 7.79 -9.50 -5.16
N PHE A 45 8.44 -10.25 -4.28
CA PHE A 45 9.77 -10.00 -3.74
C PHE A 45 10.73 -11.10 -4.17
N GLU A 46 11.99 -10.73 -4.32
CA GLU A 46 13.10 -11.64 -4.59
C GLU A 46 14.22 -11.28 -3.62
N CYS A 47 14.71 -12.26 -2.85
CA CYS A 47 15.75 -12.01 -1.86
C CYS A 47 17.10 -11.83 -2.56
N PRO A 48 17.82 -10.72 -2.36
CA PRO A 48 19.14 -10.54 -2.94
C PRO A 48 20.21 -11.46 -2.32
N LYS A 49 19.96 -11.98 -1.10
CA LYS A 49 20.93 -12.81 -0.36
C LYS A 49 20.78 -14.30 -0.64
N CYS A 50 19.55 -14.82 -0.71
CA CYS A 50 19.29 -16.27 -0.85
C CYS A 50 18.46 -16.65 -2.08
N GLY A 51 18.05 -15.68 -2.91
CA GLY A 51 17.27 -15.91 -4.13
C GLY A 51 15.81 -16.34 -3.91
N HIS A 52 15.34 -16.43 -2.66
CA HIS A 52 13.97 -16.82 -2.37
C HIS A 52 12.94 -15.81 -2.88
N LYS A 53 11.83 -16.31 -3.44
CA LYS A 53 10.76 -15.48 -4.00
C LYS A 53 9.50 -15.62 -3.17
N TRP A 54 8.87 -14.51 -2.81
CA TRP A 54 7.61 -14.51 -2.06
C TRP A 54 6.68 -13.39 -2.52
N ARG A 55 5.42 -13.46 -2.10
CA ARG A 55 4.40 -12.44 -2.37
C ARG A 55 3.92 -11.86 -1.04
N GLY A 56 3.69 -10.55 -1.01
CA GLY A 56 3.27 -9.83 0.19
C GLY A 56 2.36 -8.66 -0.12
N VAL A 57 1.59 -8.22 0.87
CA VAL A 57 0.80 -6.99 0.79
C VAL A 57 1.75 -5.82 1.03
N VAL A 58 1.85 -4.90 0.08
CA VAL A 58 2.68 -3.69 0.19
C VAL A 58 1.87 -2.58 0.85
N SER A 59 0.64 -2.36 0.38
CA SER A 59 -0.23 -1.33 0.91
C SER A 59 -1.71 -1.69 0.74
N LYS A 60 -2.56 -1.07 1.53
CA LYS A 60 -4.02 -1.14 1.41
C LYS A 60 -4.55 0.29 1.36
N LEU A 61 -5.11 0.63 0.22
CA LEU A 61 -5.76 1.91 -0.03
C LEU A 61 -7.28 1.70 0.03
N LYS A 62 -7.98 2.60 0.70
CA LYS A 62 -9.45 2.65 0.66
C LYS A 62 -9.83 3.89 -0.14
N VAL A 63 -10.56 3.70 -1.22
CA VAL A 63 -10.91 4.75 -2.19
C VAL A 63 -12.43 4.86 -2.25
N GLY A 64 -12.96 6.07 -2.12
CA GLY A 64 -14.41 6.34 -2.05
C GLY A 64 -14.86 6.66 -0.63
N GLY A 65 -15.84 7.55 -0.51
CA GLY A 65 -16.28 8.21 0.74
C GLY A 65 -15.73 9.64 0.81
N ALA A 66 -16.61 10.62 1.04
CA ALA A 66 -16.40 12.07 0.87
C ALA A 66 -15.31 12.74 1.75
N SER A 67 -14.41 11.98 2.37
CA SER A 67 -13.30 12.55 3.11
C SER A 67 -12.15 11.54 3.16
N GLU A 68 -11.02 12.00 2.64
CA GLU A 68 -9.69 11.67 3.13
C GLU A 68 -9.16 10.24 2.90
N THR A 69 -8.01 10.18 2.23
CA THR A 69 -7.18 9.00 1.98
C THR A 69 -6.53 8.51 3.29
N THR A 70 -7.31 7.97 4.23
CA THR A 70 -6.76 7.43 5.48
C THR A 70 -6.04 6.09 5.22
N SER A 71 -4.71 6.16 5.05
CA SER A 71 -3.79 5.03 4.99
C SER A 71 -3.78 4.25 6.31
N SER A 72 -4.61 3.22 6.41
CA SER A 72 -4.71 2.38 7.61
C SER A 72 -3.62 1.30 7.65
N GLY A 73 -2.40 1.71 8.01
CA GLY A 73 -1.32 0.97 8.71
C GLY A 73 -0.78 -0.37 8.17
N SER A 74 0.51 -0.40 7.80
CA SER A 74 1.59 -0.95 8.65
C SER A 74 2.97 -0.96 7.93
N GLY A 75 3.90 -0.08 8.35
CA GLY A 75 5.35 -0.26 8.17
C GLY A 75 5.98 0.30 6.90
N GLY A 76 6.21 1.61 6.88
CA GLY A 76 7.02 2.31 5.89
C GLY A 76 6.60 3.77 5.84
N GLU A 77 7.44 4.66 6.35
CA GLU A 77 7.32 6.12 6.21
C GLU A 77 7.15 6.46 4.72
N PRO A 78 6.03 7.06 4.26
CA PRO A 78 6.05 7.78 3.02
C PRO A 78 6.58 9.18 3.35
N ALA A 79 7.74 9.51 2.77
CA ALA A 79 8.16 10.90 2.65
C ALA A 79 6.97 11.70 2.11
N ARG A 80 6.59 12.76 2.84
CA ARG A 80 5.61 13.74 2.38
C ARG A 80 6.19 14.40 1.13
N GLU A 81 5.80 13.91 -0.04
CA GLU A 81 5.75 14.72 -1.24
C GLU A 81 4.48 15.56 -1.14
N GLU A 82 4.65 16.73 -0.53
CA GLU A 82 3.73 17.86 -0.61
C GLU A 82 3.47 18.15 -2.09
N GLY A 83 2.33 17.63 -2.58
CA GLY A 83 1.86 17.94 -3.93
C GLY A 83 1.59 19.45 -4.05
N PRO A 84 1.91 20.08 -5.19
CA PRO A 84 1.67 21.49 -5.38
C PRO A 84 0.17 21.80 -5.24
N VAL A 85 -0.15 22.68 -4.30
CA VAL A 85 -1.47 23.32 -4.19
C VAL A 85 -1.57 24.28 -5.37
N PHE A 86 -2.41 23.97 -6.34
CA PHE A 86 -2.84 24.95 -7.34
C PHE A 86 -4.03 25.70 -6.74
N GLU A 87 -3.80 26.94 -6.32
CA GLU A 87 -4.87 27.89 -6.05
C GLU A 87 -5.59 28.17 -7.38
N ILE A 88 -6.83 27.71 -7.51
CA ILE A 88 -7.67 28.07 -8.66
C ILE A 88 -8.33 29.40 -8.28
N ASP A 89 -7.81 30.49 -8.83
CA ASP A 89 -8.43 31.82 -8.76
C ASP A 89 -9.71 31.75 -9.61
N ILE A 90 -10.85 31.59 -8.95
CA ILE A 90 -12.17 31.73 -9.58
C ILE A 90 -12.51 33.23 -9.49
N ASP A 91 -11.89 34.01 -10.38
CA ASP A 91 -12.37 35.36 -10.65
C ASP A 91 -13.56 35.22 -11.61
N GLU A 92 -14.73 35.28 -11.01
CA GLU A 92 -16.05 35.40 -11.63
C GLU A 92 -16.19 36.80 -12.23
N GLU A 93 -16.21 36.92 -13.56
CA GLU A 93 -16.95 37.96 -14.30
C GLU A 93 -17.37 37.48 -15.70
#